data_AF-A0A1Y0RNZ2-F1
#
_entry.id   AF-A0A1Y0RNZ2-F1
#
_cell.length_a   1.000
_cell.length_b   1.000
_cell.length_c   1.000
_cell.angle_alpha   90.00
_cell.angle_beta   90.00
_cell.angle_gamma   90.00
#
_symmetry.space_group_name_H-M   'P 1'
#
loop_
_entity.id
_entity.type
_entity.pdbx_description
1 polymer ?
#
loop_
_entity_poly.entity_id
_entity_poly.type
_entity_poly.pdbx_seq_one_letter_code
_entity_poly.pdbx_strand_id
1 'polypeptide(L)'
;MLKTTRQTRKSSLFLFPLTLLLVLLLSLPWVSTKEPAKPKPQDWQINGIVAALDDGYDTVKGYALDKFAEYKLQDLKTMLKKPENIAQKTANILKDEKIDSTVRSGAAVALGNLGEAGAKYVPDILNFLKDEKVDSLVRYDAAVALGNPGEAAAKYMPDILNFLEDEKVDSLVRYGAAVALGNLGEAGTKYAVPDILNFIEDEKVDSTVRRGVAKALGNLGQATAKYAPDILNFLKDEKVDFTVRLSTAEALGNLGQAAVKYAPDIANILKDEKVNSDVRRGAAEALGNLGQAAANYVPDILNFLKDEKVDFSVRNRAAEALGNLGQAAANYVPDILNFLKDEKVNFSVRYRAAEALGNLGQAAANYVPDILNFLKDEKVDSSVRYCVAEALGNLGQAAVKYAPDILNFLKDEKVDSSVHYRVAQALGNLR
;
A
#
# COMPACT_ATOMS: atom_id res chain seq x y z
N MET A 1 39.96 45.26 14.23
CA MET A 1 38.96 45.20 13.14
C MET A 1 38.28 43.84 13.22
N LEU A 2 37.06 43.81 13.76
CA LEU A 2 36.24 42.59 13.93
C LEU A 2 35.71 42.12 12.57
N LYS A 3 35.80 40.81 12.28
CA LYS A 3 34.91 40.13 11.33
C LYS A 3 34.36 38.86 11.98
N THR A 4 33.09 38.96 12.35
CA THR A 4 32.22 37.86 12.76
C THR A 4 31.80 37.06 11.52
N THR A 5 32.09 35.76 11.50
CA THR A 5 31.55 34.83 10.49
C THR A 5 30.34 34.11 11.07
N ARG A 6 29.18 34.39 10.48
CA ARG A 6 27.85 33.95 10.85
C ARG A 6 27.69 32.46 10.51
N GLN A 7 27.53 31.61 11.53
CA GLN A 7 27.10 30.21 11.35
C GLN A 7 25.65 30.20 10.87
N THR A 8 25.41 29.83 9.61
CA THR A 8 24.06 29.53 9.12
C THR A 8 23.68 28.12 9.52
N ARG A 9 22.83 27.97 10.53
CA ARG A 9 22.05 26.74 10.77
C ARG A 9 21.26 26.42 9.50
N LYS A 10 21.57 25.33 8.81
CA LYS A 10 20.67 24.76 7.80
C LYS A 10 19.52 24.08 8.54
N SER A 11 18.31 24.54 8.26
CA SER A 11 17.03 24.11 8.84
C SER A 11 16.69 22.67 8.45
N SER A 12 16.35 21.84 9.45
CA SER A 12 15.84 20.46 9.33
C SER A 12 14.37 20.37 8.86
N LEU A 13 13.79 21.45 8.31
CA LEU A 13 12.37 21.55 7.98
C LEU A 13 11.98 21.02 6.58
N PHE A 14 12.93 20.61 5.74
CA PHE A 14 12.65 20.16 4.37
C PHE A 14 12.64 18.64 4.15
N LEU A 15 13.02 17.85 5.16
CA LEU A 15 12.98 16.37 5.09
C LEU A 15 11.62 15.78 5.51
N PHE A 16 10.78 16.58 6.17
CA PHE A 16 9.53 16.14 6.78
C PHE A 16 8.33 15.96 5.80
N PRO A 17 8.14 16.78 4.74
CA PRO A 17 7.04 16.53 3.81
C PRO A 17 7.36 15.44 2.78
N LEU A 18 8.64 15.07 2.58
CA LEU A 18 9.05 14.07 1.58
C LEU A 18 8.82 12.62 2.07
N THR A 19 9.02 12.35 3.36
CA THR A 19 8.76 11.04 3.96
C THR A 19 7.27 10.76 4.14
N LEU A 20 6.47 11.79 4.47
CA LEU A 20 5.01 11.67 4.51
C LEU A 20 4.40 11.44 3.11
N LEU A 21 5.01 12.01 2.07
CA LEU A 21 4.61 11.77 0.67
C LEU A 21 4.91 10.34 0.22
N LEU A 22 6.01 9.73 0.70
CA LEU A 22 6.39 8.35 0.38
C LEU A 22 5.46 7.30 1.02
N VAL A 23 4.96 7.55 2.22
CA VAL A 23 3.98 6.66 2.89
C VAL A 23 2.59 6.78 2.25
N LEU A 24 2.22 7.96 1.75
CA LEU A 24 1.00 8.16 0.95
C LEU A 24 1.09 7.53 -0.45
N LEU A 25 2.28 7.46 -1.05
CA LEU A 25 2.50 6.80 -2.35
C LEU A 25 2.49 5.27 -2.26
N LEU A 26 2.85 4.69 -1.10
CA LEU A 26 2.81 3.24 -0.85
C LEU A 26 1.42 2.73 -0.44
N SER A 27 0.42 3.61 -0.29
CA SER A 27 -0.96 3.28 0.11
C SER A 27 -2.02 3.55 -0.97
N LEU A 28 -1.61 3.93 -2.18
CA LEU A 28 -2.49 4.06 -3.35
C LEU A 28 -2.34 2.83 -4.26
N PRO A 29 -3.44 2.18 -4.68
CA PRO A 29 -3.37 1.29 -5.82
C PRO A 29 -3.15 2.15 -7.08
N TRP A 30 -1.93 2.09 -7.61
CA TRP A 30 -1.51 2.49 -8.96
C TRP A 30 -1.14 3.96 -9.19
N VAL A 31 0.11 4.28 -8.84
CA VAL A 31 1.03 4.88 -9.83
C VAL A 31 1.96 3.77 -10.28
N SER A 32 1.65 3.12 -11.41
CA SER A 32 2.62 2.26 -12.10
C SER A 32 3.66 3.12 -12.83
N THR A 33 4.37 3.97 -12.09
CA THR A 33 5.78 4.14 -12.46
C THR A 33 6.36 2.78 -12.16
N LYS A 34 6.69 1.98 -13.18
CA LYS A 34 7.65 0.89 -12.99
C LYS A 34 8.77 1.49 -12.17
N GLU A 35 8.85 1.09 -10.89
CA GLU A 35 9.95 1.50 -10.03
C GLU A 35 11.20 1.25 -10.87
N PRO A 36 12.01 2.29 -11.14
CA PRO A 36 13.13 2.16 -12.06
C PRO A 36 13.88 0.91 -11.63
N ALA A 37 14.08 -0.02 -12.57
CA ALA A 37 14.58 -1.35 -12.23
C ALA A 37 15.82 -1.18 -11.36
N LYS A 38 15.72 -1.56 -10.08
CA LYS A 38 16.81 -1.43 -9.12
C LYS A 38 18.10 -1.95 -9.77
N PRO A 39 19.20 -1.20 -9.71
CA PRO A 39 20.41 -1.53 -10.44
C PRO A 39 20.91 -2.91 -10.02
N LYS A 40 21.57 -3.64 -10.93
CA LYS A 40 22.31 -4.84 -10.54
C LYS A 40 23.64 -4.41 -9.92
N PRO A 41 23.99 -4.87 -8.71
CA PRO A 41 25.28 -4.54 -8.15
C PRO A 41 26.43 -5.13 -8.98
N GLN A 42 27.64 -4.66 -8.74
CA GLN A 42 28.88 -5.29 -9.18
C GLN A 42 29.57 -5.93 -7.96
N ASP A 43 30.35 -6.99 -8.16
CA ASP A 43 31.10 -7.67 -7.08
C ASP A 43 31.89 -6.69 -6.18
N TRP A 44 32.56 -5.70 -6.78
CA TRP A 44 33.34 -4.72 -6.03
C TRP A 44 32.46 -3.77 -5.20
N GLN A 45 31.23 -3.48 -5.64
CA GLN A 45 30.28 -2.66 -4.89
C GLN A 45 29.84 -3.39 -3.63
N ILE A 46 29.50 -4.68 -3.76
CA ILE A 46 29.13 -5.52 -2.62
C ILE A 46 30.29 -5.63 -1.64
N ASN A 47 31.52 -5.87 -2.12
CA ASN A 47 32.69 -5.93 -1.25
C ASN A 47 32.96 -4.61 -0.52
N GLY A 48 32.78 -3.47 -1.20
CA GLY A 48 32.90 -2.14 -0.60
C GLY A 48 31.87 -1.90 0.50
N ILE A 49 30.61 -2.27 0.26
CA ILE A 49 29.54 -2.17 1.25
C ILE A 49 29.82 -3.07 2.45
N VAL A 50 30.26 -4.32 2.23
CA VAL A 50 30.60 -5.24 3.32
C VAL A 50 31.76 -4.73 4.15
N ALA A 51 32.78 -4.14 3.53
CA ALA A 51 33.90 -3.52 4.26
C ALA A 51 33.44 -2.31 5.09
N ALA A 52 32.51 -1.50 4.56
CA ALA A 52 31.96 -0.35 5.26
C ALA A 52 31.11 -0.72 6.50
N LEU A 53 30.61 -1.95 6.60
CA LEU A 53 29.96 -2.44 7.84
C LEU A 53 30.92 -2.57 9.02
N ASP A 54 32.23 -2.74 8.77
CA ASP A 54 33.26 -2.81 9.81
C ASP A 54 33.85 -1.44 10.18
N ASP A 55 33.32 -0.35 9.60
CA ASP A 55 33.88 0.98 9.78
C ASP A 55 33.70 1.51 11.22
N GLY A 56 34.65 2.31 11.70
CA GLY A 56 34.60 2.90 13.04
C GLY A 56 33.47 3.93 13.23
N TYR A 57 32.94 4.50 12.13
CA TYR A 57 31.91 5.54 12.16
C TYR A 57 30.52 4.97 11.85
N ASP A 58 29.56 5.25 12.74
CA ASP A 58 28.17 4.78 12.58
C ASP A 58 27.49 5.32 11.32
N THR A 59 27.83 6.53 10.90
CA THR A 59 27.33 7.13 9.65
C THR A 59 27.76 6.35 8.42
N VAL A 60 28.96 5.74 8.42
CA VAL A 60 29.46 4.90 7.33
C VAL A 60 28.73 3.55 7.34
N LYS A 61 28.54 2.95 8.52
CA LYS A 61 27.74 1.72 8.66
C LYS A 61 26.30 1.93 8.19
N GLY A 62 25.66 3.02 8.59
CA GLY A 62 24.30 3.39 8.19
C GLY A 62 24.18 3.52 6.68
N TYR A 63 25.10 4.25 6.04
CA TYR A 63 25.13 4.38 4.59
C TYR A 63 25.33 3.03 3.88
N ALA A 64 26.14 2.13 4.44
CA ALA A 64 26.33 0.79 3.90
C ALA A 64 25.02 -0.04 3.95
N LEU A 65 24.26 0.07 5.04
CA LEU A 65 22.97 -0.60 5.22
C LEU A 65 21.91 -0.04 4.25
N ASP A 66 21.84 1.28 4.09
CA ASP A 66 20.95 1.94 3.12
C ASP A 66 21.25 1.47 1.69
N LYS A 67 22.54 1.34 1.35
CA LYS A 67 22.96 0.82 0.04
C LYS A 67 22.58 -0.63 -0.19
N PHE A 68 22.48 -1.46 0.85
CA PHE A 68 21.94 -2.81 0.68
C PHE A 68 20.46 -2.79 0.24
N ALA A 69 19.65 -1.84 0.73
CA ALA A 69 18.23 -1.74 0.40
C ALA A 69 17.95 -1.27 -1.05
N GLU A 70 18.94 -0.66 -1.73
CA GLU A 70 18.83 -0.19 -3.11
C GLU A 70 18.87 -1.32 -4.17
N TYR A 71 19.37 -2.51 -3.82
CA TYR A 71 19.50 -3.63 -4.74
C TYR A 71 18.34 -4.63 -4.64
N LYS A 72 18.03 -5.36 -5.72
CA LYS A 72 17.04 -6.45 -5.64
C LYS A 72 17.62 -7.64 -4.89
N LEU A 73 16.77 -8.29 -4.08
CA LEU A 73 17.12 -9.49 -3.31
C LEU A 73 17.75 -10.60 -4.18
N GLN A 74 17.20 -10.86 -5.35
CA GLN A 74 17.68 -11.92 -6.24
C GLN A 74 19.05 -11.60 -6.84
N ASP A 75 19.30 -10.32 -7.13
CA ASP A 75 20.60 -9.83 -7.61
C ASP A 75 21.66 -9.85 -6.49
N LEU A 76 21.27 -9.58 -5.24
CA LEU A 76 22.13 -9.76 -4.07
C LEU A 76 22.47 -11.24 -3.85
N LYS A 77 21.47 -12.14 -3.79
CA LYS A 77 21.68 -13.58 -3.55
C LYS A 77 22.67 -14.21 -4.53
N THR A 78 22.68 -13.77 -5.79
CA THR A 78 23.59 -14.29 -6.81
C THR A 78 25.03 -13.77 -6.68
N MET A 79 25.25 -12.67 -5.98
CA MET A 79 26.58 -12.02 -5.87
C MET A 79 27.16 -11.98 -4.46
N LEU A 80 26.35 -12.24 -3.42
CA LEU A 80 26.84 -12.41 -2.07
C LEU A 80 27.57 -13.76 -1.98
N LYS A 81 28.90 -13.73 -2.05
CA LYS A 81 29.74 -14.94 -1.89
C LYS A 81 29.67 -15.52 -0.47
N LYS A 82 29.24 -14.74 0.53
CA LYS A 82 29.15 -15.12 1.96
C LYS A 82 27.99 -14.40 2.68
N PRO A 83 26.72 -14.64 2.30
CA PRO A 83 25.57 -13.93 2.87
C PRO A 83 25.42 -14.16 4.38
N GLU A 84 25.85 -15.31 4.91
CA GLU A 84 25.83 -15.61 6.35
C GLU A 84 26.79 -14.74 7.14
N ASN A 85 27.94 -14.38 6.55
CA ASN A 85 28.92 -13.50 7.19
C ASN A 85 28.37 -12.08 7.28
N ILE A 86 27.74 -11.60 6.21
CA ILE A 86 27.11 -10.28 6.15
C ILE A 86 25.97 -10.21 7.16
N ALA A 87 25.11 -11.23 7.20
CA ALA A 87 24.05 -11.32 8.19
C ALA A 87 24.61 -11.35 9.62
N GLN A 88 25.72 -12.06 9.88
CA GLN A 88 26.37 -12.04 11.18
C GLN A 88 26.93 -10.67 11.56
N LYS A 89 27.60 -9.97 10.65
CA LYS A 89 28.09 -8.59 10.87
C LYS A 89 26.94 -7.64 11.17
N THR A 90 25.88 -7.73 10.37
CA THR A 90 24.67 -6.91 10.53
C THR A 90 23.97 -7.20 11.86
N ALA A 91 23.90 -8.46 12.28
CA ALA A 91 23.37 -8.85 13.59
C ALA A 91 24.23 -8.34 14.75
N ASN A 92 25.55 -8.26 14.58
CA ASN A 92 26.42 -7.66 15.60
C ASN A 92 26.14 -6.15 15.73
N ILE A 93 25.93 -5.45 14.61
CA ILE A 93 25.53 -4.02 14.61
C ILE A 93 24.20 -3.83 15.35
N LEU A 94 23.20 -4.66 15.05
CA LEU A 94 21.89 -4.62 15.71
C LEU A 94 21.97 -4.73 17.24
N LYS A 95 22.87 -5.58 17.74
CA LYS A 95 23.02 -5.87 19.18
C LYS A 95 23.90 -4.88 19.94
N ASP A 96 24.72 -4.10 19.26
CA ASP A 96 25.62 -3.16 19.93
C ASP A 96 24.87 -1.89 20.34
N GLU A 97 24.50 -1.79 21.60
CA GLU A 97 23.81 -0.62 22.18
C GLU A 97 24.62 0.69 22.08
N LYS A 98 25.92 0.63 21.76
CA LYS A 98 26.73 1.83 21.53
C LYS A 98 26.51 2.44 20.15
N ILE A 99 26.01 1.65 19.20
CA ILE A 99 25.72 2.12 17.85
C ILE A 99 24.38 2.88 17.87
N ASP A 100 24.33 3.98 17.12
CA ASP A 100 23.12 4.78 16.94
C ASP A 100 21.88 3.91 16.60
N SER A 101 20.75 4.21 17.24
CA SER A 101 19.54 3.40 17.13
C SER A 101 18.95 3.37 15.72
N THR A 102 19.14 4.42 14.92
CA THR A 102 18.72 4.43 13.52
C THR A 102 19.56 3.47 12.67
N VAL A 103 20.86 3.36 12.97
CA VAL A 103 21.77 2.39 12.31
C VAL A 103 21.43 0.98 12.74
N ARG A 104 21.10 0.75 14.03
CA ARG A 104 20.59 -0.54 14.52
C ARG A 104 19.29 -0.96 13.83
N SER A 105 18.35 -0.04 13.62
CA SER A 105 17.12 -0.32 12.86
C SER A 105 17.41 -0.62 11.38
N GLY A 106 18.28 0.14 10.74
CA GLY A 106 18.79 -0.18 9.40
C GLY A 106 19.40 -1.58 9.32
N ALA A 107 20.06 -2.03 10.39
CA ALA A 107 20.59 -3.39 10.49
C ALA A 107 19.47 -4.45 10.57
N ALA A 108 18.40 -4.20 11.34
CA ALA A 108 17.22 -5.07 11.34
C ALA A 108 16.56 -5.17 9.96
N VAL A 109 16.40 -4.03 9.26
CA VAL A 109 15.85 -3.98 7.89
C VAL A 109 16.74 -4.76 6.92
N ALA A 110 18.06 -4.56 6.98
CA ALA A 110 19.01 -5.29 6.17
C ALA A 110 18.96 -6.80 6.44
N LEU A 111 18.85 -7.23 7.71
CA LEU A 111 18.65 -8.64 8.06
C LEU A 111 17.36 -9.20 7.45
N GLY A 112 16.25 -8.47 7.55
CA GLY A 112 15.00 -8.86 6.89
C GLY A 112 15.18 -9.07 5.37
N ASN A 113 16.01 -8.24 4.75
CA ASN A 113 16.29 -8.29 3.32
C ASN A 113 17.38 -9.31 2.93
N LEU A 114 18.00 -10.03 3.86
CA LEU A 114 19.02 -11.05 3.54
C LEU A 114 18.42 -12.46 3.34
N GLY A 115 17.10 -12.60 3.33
CA GLY A 115 16.42 -13.88 3.14
C GLY A 115 16.80 -14.90 4.20
N GLU A 116 17.14 -16.13 3.81
CA GLU A 116 17.48 -17.21 4.74
C GLU A 116 18.65 -16.90 5.67
N ALA A 117 19.68 -16.20 5.16
CA ALA A 117 20.84 -15.81 5.96
C ALA A 117 20.44 -14.84 7.10
N GLY A 118 19.46 -13.98 6.86
CA GLY A 118 18.93 -13.02 7.81
C GLY A 118 17.84 -13.58 8.73
N ALA A 119 16.99 -14.48 8.22
CA ALA A 119 15.84 -15.04 8.94
C ALA A 119 16.23 -15.69 10.28
N LYS A 120 17.42 -16.29 10.39
CA LYS A 120 17.90 -16.87 11.65
C LYS A 120 18.09 -15.85 12.79
N TYR A 121 18.12 -14.56 12.48
CA TYR A 121 18.24 -13.46 13.43
C TYR A 121 16.89 -12.82 13.79
N VAL A 122 15.75 -13.41 13.39
CA VAL A 122 14.42 -12.97 13.85
C VAL A 122 14.34 -12.83 15.37
N PRO A 123 14.84 -13.78 16.21
CA PRO A 123 14.86 -13.59 17.66
C PRO A 123 15.65 -12.37 18.14
N ASP A 124 16.72 -12.00 17.44
CA ASP A 124 17.52 -10.83 17.77
C ASP A 124 16.79 -9.53 17.41
N ILE A 125 16.08 -9.52 16.27
CA ILE A 125 15.21 -8.41 15.90
C ILE A 125 14.09 -8.27 16.94
N LEU A 126 13.39 -9.35 17.30
CA LEU A 126 12.35 -9.33 18.33
C LEU A 126 12.84 -8.80 19.67
N ASN A 127 14.07 -9.12 20.08
CA ASN A 127 14.69 -8.55 21.28
C ASN A 127 14.97 -7.05 21.14
N PHE A 128 15.47 -6.59 19.98
CA PHE A 128 15.66 -5.17 19.71
C PHE A 128 14.33 -4.39 19.81
N LEU A 129 13.23 -4.97 19.35
CA LEU A 129 11.91 -4.33 19.43
C LEU A 129 11.42 -4.08 20.87
N LYS A 130 12.02 -4.74 21.87
CA LYS A 130 11.70 -4.55 23.29
C LYS A 130 12.52 -3.44 23.96
N ASP A 131 13.50 -2.87 23.26
CA ASP A 131 14.36 -1.81 23.80
C ASP A 131 13.61 -0.46 23.88
N GLU A 132 12.97 -0.18 25.01
CA GLU A 132 12.20 1.05 25.26
C GLU A 132 13.04 2.34 25.17
N LYS A 133 14.37 2.24 25.17
CA LYS A 133 15.25 3.41 24.95
C LYS A 133 15.28 3.85 23.50
N VAL A 134 14.84 2.99 22.58
CA VAL A 134 14.77 3.26 21.15
C VAL A 134 13.38 3.80 20.80
N ASP A 135 13.37 4.89 20.03
CA ASP A 135 12.16 5.52 19.52
C ASP A 135 11.22 4.50 18.84
N SER A 136 9.92 4.63 19.11
CA SER A 136 8.92 3.66 18.65
C SER A 136 8.76 3.61 17.13
N LEU A 137 9.02 4.71 16.41
CA LEU A 137 9.04 4.71 14.94
C LEU A 137 10.24 3.92 14.41
N VAL A 138 11.40 4.08 15.05
CA VAL A 138 12.62 3.34 14.71
C VAL A 138 12.43 1.83 14.94
N ARG A 139 11.74 1.45 16.01
CA ARG A 139 11.37 0.05 16.28
C ARG A 139 10.28 -0.46 15.33
N TYR A 140 9.31 0.38 14.93
CA TYR A 140 8.26 0.00 13.98
C TYR A 140 8.84 -0.47 12.65
N ASP A 141 9.78 0.27 12.07
CA ASP A 141 10.40 -0.11 10.78
C ASP A 141 11.12 -1.47 10.87
N ALA A 142 11.82 -1.71 11.98
CA ALA A 142 12.45 -3.00 12.26
C ALA A 142 11.41 -4.13 12.46
N ALA A 143 10.25 -3.84 13.04
CA ALA A 143 9.19 -4.80 13.25
C ALA A 143 8.56 -5.24 11.91
N VAL A 144 8.31 -4.32 10.99
CA VAL A 144 7.82 -4.63 9.63
C VAL A 144 8.83 -5.52 8.89
N ALA A 145 10.14 -5.27 9.08
CA ALA A 145 11.20 -6.03 8.43
C ALA A 145 11.27 -7.51 8.83
N LEU A 146 10.63 -7.93 9.93
CA LEU A 146 10.52 -9.35 10.31
C LEU A 146 9.87 -10.21 9.21
N GLY A 147 9.01 -9.60 8.39
CA GLY A 147 8.31 -10.28 7.31
C GLY A 147 9.06 -10.27 5.98
N ASN A 148 10.08 -9.43 5.83
CA ASN A 148 10.84 -9.28 4.57
C ASN A 148 11.55 -10.57 4.10
N PRO A 149 12.02 -11.48 4.98
CA PRO A 149 12.57 -12.75 4.53
C PRO A 149 11.52 -13.67 3.86
N GLY A 150 10.23 -13.35 3.98
CA GLY A 150 9.12 -14.12 3.44
C GLY A 150 9.10 -15.55 4.00
N GLU A 151 9.08 -16.54 3.09
CA GLU A 151 9.09 -17.96 3.44
C GLU A 151 10.21 -18.36 4.41
N ALA A 152 11.39 -17.74 4.32
CA ALA A 152 12.50 -18.06 5.19
C ALA A 152 12.24 -17.73 6.67
N ALA A 153 11.39 -16.72 6.94
CA ALA A 153 11.00 -16.33 8.29
C ALA A 153 9.70 -16.99 8.76
N ALA A 154 9.00 -17.74 7.90
CA ALA A 154 7.68 -18.31 8.23
C ALA A 154 7.68 -19.18 9.49
N LYS A 155 8.76 -19.93 9.74
CA LYS A 155 8.93 -20.76 10.94
C LYS A 155 8.95 -19.98 12.26
N TYR A 156 9.20 -18.67 12.22
CA TYR A 156 9.18 -17.77 13.37
C TYR A 156 7.81 -17.11 13.60
N MET A 157 6.79 -17.48 12.83
CA MET A 157 5.44 -16.96 13.04
C MET A 157 4.94 -17.10 14.50
N PRO A 158 5.15 -18.23 15.21
CA PRO A 158 4.76 -18.33 16.62
C PRO A 158 5.48 -17.32 17.52
N ASP A 159 6.76 -17.05 17.27
CA ASP A 159 7.53 -16.06 18.05
C ASP A 159 7.02 -14.63 17.80
N ILE A 160 6.66 -14.31 16.55
CA ILE A 160 6.08 -13.02 16.18
C ILE A 160 4.68 -12.85 16.79
N LEU A 161 3.87 -13.91 16.82
CA LEU A 161 2.56 -13.88 17.48
C LEU A 161 2.68 -13.67 18.98
N ASN A 162 3.54 -14.43 19.67
CA ASN A 162 3.80 -14.26 21.10
C ASN A 162 4.27 -12.83 21.42
N PHE A 163 5.02 -12.20 20.51
CA PHE A 163 5.44 -10.81 20.68
C PHE A 163 4.27 -9.80 20.65
N LEU A 164 3.17 -10.09 19.94
CA LEU A 164 2.00 -9.21 19.90
C LEU A 164 1.28 -9.09 21.25
N GLU A 165 1.45 -10.08 22.14
CA GLU A 165 0.88 -10.10 23.48
C GLU A 165 1.69 -9.26 24.49
N ASP A 166 2.90 -8.83 24.13
CA ASP A 166 3.78 -8.10 25.05
C ASP A 166 3.30 -6.65 25.22
N GLU A 167 2.35 -6.44 26.15
CA GLU A 167 1.73 -5.13 26.42
C GLU A 167 2.70 -4.03 26.83
N LYS A 168 3.93 -4.39 27.24
CA LYS A 168 4.99 -3.41 27.55
C LYS A 168 5.54 -2.77 26.28
N VAL A 169 5.38 -3.41 25.13
CA VAL A 169 5.80 -2.88 23.84
C VAL A 169 4.70 -1.98 23.28
N ASP A 170 5.10 -0.80 22.78
CA ASP A 170 4.22 0.15 22.11
C ASP A 170 3.31 -0.53 21.07
N SER A 171 2.02 -0.17 21.07
CA SER A 171 1.03 -0.73 20.14
C SER A 171 1.43 -0.52 18.68
N LEU A 172 2.13 0.57 18.35
CA LEU A 172 2.65 0.82 17.01
C LEU A 172 3.70 -0.22 16.59
N VAL A 173 4.64 -0.57 17.46
CA VAL A 173 5.69 -1.56 17.17
C VAL A 173 5.06 -2.95 17.01
N ARG A 174 4.10 -3.28 17.89
CA ARG A 174 3.31 -4.52 17.77
C ARG A 174 2.48 -4.56 16.49
N TYR A 175 1.89 -3.43 16.07
CA TYR A 175 1.23 -3.32 14.77
C TYR A 175 2.20 -3.60 13.60
N GLY A 176 3.43 -3.09 13.66
CA GLY A 176 4.48 -3.39 12.67
C GLY A 176 4.79 -4.90 12.59
N ALA A 177 4.89 -5.57 13.74
CA ALA A 177 5.05 -7.03 13.80
C ALA A 177 3.82 -7.78 13.26
N ALA A 178 2.60 -7.28 13.50
CA ALA A 178 1.39 -7.86 12.92
C ALA A 178 1.36 -7.71 11.38
N VAL A 179 1.83 -6.58 10.83
CA VAL A 179 2.02 -6.41 9.37
C VAL A 179 3.04 -7.41 8.84
N ALA A 180 4.13 -7.64 9.56
CA ALA A 180 5.14 -8.61 9.18
C ALA A 180 4.57 -10.03 9.02
N LEU A 181 3.57 -10.44 9.81
CA LEU A 181 2.89 -11.72 9.65
C LEU A 181 2.33 -11.91 8.24
N GLY A 182 1.68 -10.88 7.68
CA GLY A 182 1.15 -10.91 6.32
C GLY A 182 2.24 -11.02 5.25
N ASN A 183 3.39 -10.38 5.50
CA ASN A 183 4.54 -10.38 4.58
C ASN A 183 5.27 -11.74 4.55
N LEU A 184 5.05 -12.62 5.52
CA LEU A 184 5.55 -14.01 5.48
C LEU A 184 4.91 -14.83 4.33
N GLY A 185 3.77 -14.36 3.80
CA GLY A 185 3.04 -15.00 2.72
C GLY A 185 2.51 -16.39 3.09
N GLU A 186 2.18 -17.18 2.07
CA GLU A 186 1.53 -18.49 2.23
C GLU A 186 2.33 -19.48 3.09
N ALA A 187 3.65 -19.36 3.14
CA ALA A 187 4.48 -20.20 4.00
C ALA A 187 4.16 -20.01 5.49
N GLY A 188 3.78 -18.78 5.90
CA GLY A 188 3.40 -18.48 7.28
C GLY A 188 2.21 -19.31 7.74
N THR A 189 1.28 -19.65 6.85
CA THR A 189 0.04 -20.33 7.24
C THR A 189 0.24 -21.74 7.78
N LYS A 190 1.42 -22.34 7.57
CA LYS A 190 1.77 -23.66 8.10
C LYS A 190 1.96 -23.66 9.62
N TYR A 191 2.20 -22.50 10.23
CA TYR A 191 2.70 -22.43 11.60
C TYR A 191 1.63 -21.98 12.60
N ALA A 192 0.73 -21.04 12.27
CA ALA A 192 -0.17 -20.49 13.29
C ALA A 192 -1.42 -19.70 12.79
N VAL A 193 -2.14 -20.15 11.74
CA VAL A 193 -3.38 -19.42 11.33
C VAL A 193 -4.52 -19.50 12.35
N PRO A 194 -4.80 -20.63 13.02
CA PRO A 194 -5.83 -20.66 14.05
C PRO A 194 -5.57 -19.62 15.17
N ASP A 195 -4.30 -19.43 15.52
CA ASP A 195 -3.91 -18.45 16.54
C ASP A 195 -4.15 -17.02 16.05
N ILE A 196 -3.85 -16.72 14.77
CA ILE A 196 -4.15 -15.42 14.13
C ILE A 196 -5.64 -15.05 14.26
N LEU A 197 -6.56 -16.01 14.12
CA LEU A 197 -8.00 -15.75 14.27
C LEU A 197 -8.37 -15.39 15.72
N ASN A 198 -7.80 -16.10 16.69
CA ASN A 198 -8.03 -15.82 18.12
C ASN A 198 -7.57 -14.40 18.50
N PHE A 199 -6.46 -13.93 17.92
CA PHE A 199 -5.95 -12.57 18.13
C PHE A 199 -6.92 -11.46 17.67
N ILE A 200 -7.79 -11.74 16.69
CA ILE A 200 -8.75 -10.75 16.21
C ILE A 200 -9.90 -10.57 17.20
N GLU A 201 -10.28 -11.65 17.89
CA GLU A 201 -11.35 -11.68 18.90
C GLU A 201 -10.90 -11.23 20.28
N ASP A 202 -9.61 -11.36 20.62
CA ASP A 202 -9.13 -11.04 21.96
C ASP A 202 -9.16 -9.53 22.24
N GLU A 203 -10.20 -9.08 22.94
CA GLU A 203 -10.41 -7.68 23.32
C GLU A 203 -9.30 -7.12 24.23
N LYS A 204 -8.47 -7.98 24.85
CA LYS A 204 -7.28 -7.52 25.61
C LYS A 204 -6.18 -7.03 24.69
N VAL A 205 -6.15 -7.51 23.45
CA VAL A 205 -5.21 -7.04 22.44
C VAL A 205 -5.69 -5.70 21.89
N ASP A 206 -4.79 -4.71 21.89
CA ASP A 206 -5.04 -3.35 21.38
C ASP A 206 -5.65 -3.39 19.96
N SER A 207 -6.69 -2.59 19.71
CA SER A 207 -7.41 -2.62 18.43
C SER A 207 -6.50 -2.31 17.22
N THR A 208 -5.45 -1.50 17.41
CA THR A 208 -4.44 -1.24 16.36
C THR A 208 -3.70 -2.52 15.99
N VAL A 209 -3.32 -3.33 16.99
CA VAL A 209 -2.63 -4.61 16.78
C VAL A 209 -3.59 -5.61 16.11
N ARG A 210 -4.81 -5.77 16.63
CA ARG A 210 -5.83 -6.65 16.04
C ARG A 210 -6.14 -6.27 14.59
N ARG A 211 -6.17 -4.97 14.28
CA ARG A 211 -6.32 -4.46 12.91
C ARG A 211 -5.18 -4.92 12.00
N GLY A 212 -3.93 -4.85 12.48
CA GLY A 212 -2.77 -5.37 11.75
C GLY A 212 -2.87 -6.87 11.48
N VAL A 213 -3.33 -7.64 12.47
CA VAL A 213 -3.56 -9.09 12.36
C VAL A 213 -4.67 -9.40 11.34
N ALA A 214 -5.78 -8.67 11.38
CA ALA A 214 -6.86 -8.81 10.40
C ALA A 214 -6.38 -8.54 8.97
N LYS A 215 -5.57 -7.48 8.77
CA LYS A 215 -4.94 -7.19 7.47
C LYS A 215 -3.99 -8.30 7.02
N ALA A 216 -3.22 -8.88 7.95
CA ALA A 216 -2.29 -9.97 7.65
C ALA A 216 -3.00 -11.19 7.06
N LEU A 217 -4.22 -11.53 7.50
CA LEU A 217 -5.01 -12.64 6.96
C LEU A 217 -5.22 -12.53 5.45
N GLY A 218 -5.54 -11.34 4.93
CA GLY A 218 -5.71 -11.12 3.49
C GLY A 218 -4.41 -11.27 2.70
N ASN A 219 -3.26 -11.03 3.34
CA ASN A 219 -1.95 -11.00 2.69
C ASN A 219 -1.21 -12.35 2.77
N LEU A 220 -1.66 -13.27 3.63
CA LEU A 220 -1.13 -14.64 3.74
C LEU A 220 -1.49 -15.54 2.55
N GLY A 221 -2.21 -15.03 1.54
CA GLY A 221 -2.49 -15.73 0.30
C GLY A 221 -3.57 -16.81 0.42
N GLN A 222 -3.68 -17.65 -0.62
CA GLN A 222 -4.81 -18.56 -0.82
C GLN A 222 -4.97 -19.62 0.28
N ALA A 223 -3.94 -19.96 1.04
CA ALA A 223 -4.06 -20.89 2.16
C ALA A 223 -5.00 -20.39 3.28
N THR A 224 -5.27 -19.08 3.34
CA THR A 224 -6.26 -18.50 4.26
C THR A 224 -7.70 -18.53 3.74
N ALA A 225 -7.92 -18.92 2.47
CA ALA A 225 -9.25 -19.02 1.85
C ALA A 225 -10.26 -19.83 2.66
N LYS A 226 -9.80 -20.89 3.33
CA LYS A 226 -10.66 -21.75 4.17
C LYS A 226 -11.25 -21.02 5.39
N TYR A 227 -10.64 -19.90 5.80
CA TYR A 227 -11.07 -19.05 6.91
C TYR A 227 -11.90 -17.84 6.46
N ALA A 228 -12.22 -17.73 5.18
CA ALA A 228 -13.12 -16.69 4.68
C ALA A 228 -14.50 -16.63 5.41
N PRO A 229 -15.12 -17.74 5.86
CA PRO A 229 -16.31 -17.64 6.72
C PRO A 229 -16.04 -16.93 8.05
N ASP A 230 -14.91 -17.21 8.71
CA ASP A 230 -14.55 -16.61 9.99
C ASP A 230 -14.24 -15.12 9.82
N ILE A 231 -13.52 -14.75 8.77
CA ILE A 231 -13.22 -13.34 8.42
C ILE A 231 -14.52 -12.57 8.15
N LEU A 232 -15.50 -13.20 7.48
CA LEU A 232 -16.83 -12.61 7.28
C LEU A 232 -17.58 -12.42 8.60
N ASN A 233 -17.48 -13.37 9.53
CA ASN A 233 -18.11 -13.23 10.85
C ASN A 233 -17.53 -12.03 11.60
N PHE A 234 -16.21 -11.82 11.56
CA PHE A 234 -15.59 -10.62 12.13
C PHE A 234 -16.07 -9.33 11.47
N LEU A 235 -16.28 -9.31 10.15
CA LEU A 235 -16.85 -8.15 9.47
C LEU A 235 -18.27 -7.83 9.95
N LYS A 236 -19.07 -8.86 10.26
CA LYS A 236 -20.48 -8.73 10.66
C LYS A 236 -20.67 -8.44 12.16
N ASP A 237 -19.75 -8.89 13.01
CA ASP A 237 -19.90 -8.74 14.45
C ASP A 237 -19.71 -7.29 14.90
N GLU A 238 -20.78 -6.67 15.39
CA GLU A 238 -20.77 -5.28 15.88
C GLU A 238 -19.94 -5.06 17.14
N LYS A 239 -19.59 -6.14 17.86
CA LYS A 239 -18.67 -6.06 19.01
C LYS A 239 -17.22 -5.87 18.58
N VAL A 240 -16.89 -6.31 17.36
CA VAL A 240 -15.54 -6.13 16.81
C VAL A 240 -15.35 -4.64 16.48
N ASP A 241 -14.23 -4.08 16.94
CA ASP A 241 -13.87 -2.69 16.68
C ASP A 241 -13.94 -2.35 15.19
N PHE A 242 -14.48 -1.18 14.85
CA PHE A 242 -14.75 -0.81 13.46
C PHE A 242 -13.48 -0.75 12.58
N THR A 243 -12.31 -0.45 13.16
CA THR A 243 -11.04 -0.44 12.42
C THR A 243 -10.59 -1.85 12.05
N VAL A 244 -10.87 -2.82 12.94
CA VAL A 244 -10.63 -4.25 12.71
C VAL A 244 -11.61 -4.77 11.67
N ARG A 245 -12.90 -4.43 11.78
CA ARG A 245 -13.94 -4.78 10.80
C ARG A 245 -13.64 -4.24 9.40
N LEU A 246 -13.12 -3.02 9.30
CA LEU A 246 -12.64 -2.49 8.03
C LEU A 246 -11.54 -3.38 7.43
N SER A 247 -10.56 -3.78 8.26
CA SER A 247 -9.43 -4.58 7.79
C SER A 247 -9.83 -6.01 7.44
N THR A 248 -10.90 -6.55 8.04
CA THR A 248 -11.47 -7.83 7.63
C THR A 248 -12.21 -7.73 6.30
N ALA A 249 -12.86 -6.60 6.00
CA ALA A 249 -13.38 -6.34 4.65
C ALA A 249 -12.25 -6.28 3.61
N GLU A 250 -11.18 -5.52 3.87
CA GLU A 250 -9.98 -5.49 3.01
C GLU A 250 -9.41 -6.91 2.81
N ALA A 251 -9.31 -7.69 3.88
CA ALA A 251 -8.82 -9.06 3.81
C ALA A 251 -9.69 -9.94 2.89
N LEU A 252 -11.03 -9.86 3.00
CA LEU A 252 -11.94 -10.58 2.10
C LEU A 252 -11.73 -10.18 0.64
N GLY A 253 -11.51 -8.89 0.35
CA GLY A 253 -11.16 -8.43 -1.00
C GLY A 253 -9.86 -9.08 -1.51
N ASN A 254 -8.84 -9.13 -0.66
CA ASN A 254 -7.52 -9.68 -1.02
C ASN A 254 -7.52 -11.20 -1.20
N LEU A 255 -8.46 -11.93 -0.58
CA LEU A 255 -8.65 -13.36 -0.81
C LEU A 255 -9.14 -13.69 -2.23
N GLY A 256 -9.69 -12.69 -2.96
CA GLY A 256 -10.13 -12.83 -4.34
C GLY A 256 -11.18 -13.93 -4.49
N GLN A 257 -10.91 -14.92 -5.35
CA GLN A 257 -11.87 -15.97 -5.73
C GLN A 257 -12.49 -16.71 -4.53
N ALA A 258 -11.74 -16.87 -3.43
CA ALA A 258 -12.22 -17.54 -2.23
C ALA A 258 -13.36 -16.79 -1.52
N ALA A 259 -13.41 -15.46 -1.66
CA ALA A 259 -14.40 -14.60 -1.02
C ALA A 259 -15.61 -14.28 -1.92
N VAL A 260 -15.62 -14.71 -3.18
CA VAL A 260 -16.70 -14.44 -4.16
C VAL A 260 -18.08 -14.83 -3.66
N LYS A 261 -18.20 -15.99 -2.99
CA LYS A 261 -19.50 -16.44 -2.42
C LYS A 261 -20.06 -15.51 -1.35
N TYR A 262 -19.24 -14.62 -0.79
CA TYR A 262 -19.61 -13.66 0.25
C TYR A 262 -19.85 -12.25 -0.29
N ALA A 263 -19.76 -12.04 -1.61
CA ALA A 263 -20.10 -10.76 -2.22
C ALA A 263 -21.50 -10.25 -1.83
N PRO A 264 -22.56 -11.08 -1.69
CA PRO A 264 -23.86 -10.62 -1.18
C PRO A 264 -23.80 -10.05 0.24
N ASP A 265 -23.04 -10.70 1.13
CA ASP A 265 -22.88 -10.25 2.51
C ASP A 265 -22.10 -8.94 2.58
N ILE A 266 -21.00 -8.83 1.82
CA ILE A 266 -20.19 -7.62 1.73
C ILE A 266 -21.03 -6.46 1.16
N ALA A 267 -21.85 -6.72 0.13
CA ALA A 267 -22.77 -5.72 -0.41
C ALA A 267 -23.85 -5.28 0.59
N ASN A 268 -24.34 -6.19 1.44
CA ASN A 268 -25.26 -5.82 2.52
C ASN A 268 -24.60 -4.92 3.56
N ILE A 269 -23.34 -5.19 3.92
CA ILE A 269 -22.56 -4.32 4.81
C ILE A 269 -22.38 -2.92 4.20
N LEU A 270 -22.08 -2.83 2.91
CA LEU A 270 -21.98 -1.54 2.21
C LEU A 270 -23.31 -0.77 2.20
N LYS A 271 -24.45 -1.47 2.08
CA LYS A 271 -25.81 -0.89 2.02
C LYS A 271 -26.38 -0.49 3.37
N ASP A 272 -25.96 -1.12 4.46
CA ASP A 272 -26.53 -0.85 5.77
C ASP A 272 -26.05 0.49 6.34
N GLU A 273 -26.95 1.47 6.38
CA GLU A 273 -26.68 2.83 6.91
C GLU A 273 -26.33 2.85 8.41
N LYS A 274 -26.65 1.79 9.16
CA LYS A 274 -26.28 1.67 10.58
C LYS A 274 -24.82 1.26 10.76
N VAL A 275 -24.22 0.67 9.74
CA VAL A 275 -22.81 0.28 9.78
C VAL A 275 -21.93 1.52 9.68
N ASN A 276 -20.90 1.57 10.53
CA ASN A 276 -19.89 2.62 10.53
C ASN A 276 -19.33 2.87 9.10
N SER A 277 -19.16 4.13 8.72
CA SER A 277 -18.76 4.54 7.37
C SER A 277 -17.40 3.98 6.95
N ASP A 278 -16.44 3.81 7.85
CA ASP A 278 -15.14 3.17 7.53
C ASP A 278 -15.32 1.69 7.18
N VAL A 279 -16.20 0.97 7.87
CA VAL A 279 -16.50 -0.44 7.56
C VAL A 279 -17.21 -0.54 6.21
N ARG A 280 -18.18 0.34 5.95
CA ARG A 280 -18.85 0.43 4.64
C ARG A 280 -17.86 0.74 3.52
N ARG A 281 -16.90 1.63 3.79
CA ARG A 281 -15.80 1.96 2.86
C ARG A 281 -14.96 0.72 2.54
N GLY A 282 -14.56 -0.05 3.56
CA GLY A 282 -13.84 -1.31 3.37
C GLY A 282 -14.64 -2.33 2.57
N ALA A 283 -15.97 -2.37 2.75
CA ALA A 283 -16.85 -3.24 1.96
C ALA A 283 -16.92 -2.82 0.48
N ALA A 284 -16.93 -1.52 0.17
CA ALA A 284 -16.84 -1.04 -1.22
C ALA A 284 -15.52 -1.46 -1.87
N GLU A 285 -14.40 -1.28 -1.17
CA GLU A 285 -13.07 -1.69 -1.64
C GLU A 285 -13.01 -3.20 -1.89
N ALA A 286 -13.54 -4.00 -0.95
CA ALA A 286 -13.61 -5.45 -1.09
C ALA A 286 -14.38 -5.87 -2.34
N LEU A 287 -15.55 -5.28 -2.61
CA LEU A 287 -16.32 -5.57 -3.83
C LEU A 287 -15.55 -5.21 -5.10
N GLY A 288 -14.83 -4.07 -5.11
CA GLY A 288 -13.95 -3.70 -6.22
C GLY A 288 -12.86 -4.75 -6.47
N ASN A 289 -12.21 -5.23 -5.40
CA ASN A 289 -11.15 -6.23 -5.48
C ASN A 289 -11.66 -7.62 -5.90
N LEU A 290 -12.93 -7.94 -5.66
CA LEU A 290 -13.57 -9.16 -6.17
C LEU A 290 -13.85 -9.12 -7.68
N GLY A 291 -13.73 -7.95 -8.32
CA GLY A 291 -13.80 -7.80 -9.76
C GLY A 291 -15.11 -8.31 -10.37
N GLN A 292 -15.01 -9.16 -11.39
CA GLN A 292 -16.17 -9.69 -12.14
C GLN A 292 -17.24 -10.34 -11.26
N ALA A 293 -16.85 -10.92 -10.12
CA ALA A 293 -17.78 -11.57 -9.21
C ALA A 293 -18.78 -10.60 -8.55
N ALA A 294 -18.42 -9.33 -8.45
CA ALA A 294 -19.27 -8.28 -7.88
C ALA A 294 -20.11 -7.53 -8.93
N ALA A 295 -20.19 -8.04 -10.18
CA ALA A 295 -20.93 -7.38 -11.28
C ALA A 295 -22.39 -7.04 -10.96
N ASN A 296 -23.07 -7.90 -10.20
CA ASN A 296 -24.47 -7.69 -9.82
C ASN A 296 -24.68 -6.48 -8.90
N TYR A 297 -23.61 -5.95 -8.29
CA TYR A 297 -23.65 -4.83 -7.37
C TYR A 297 -23.24 -3.50 -8.01
N VAL A 298 -22.88 -3.48 -9.31
CA VAL A 298 -22.52 -2.25 -10.02
C VAL A 298 -23.63 -1.17 -9.92
N PRO A 299 -24.93 -1.48 -10.10
CA PRO A 299 -26.00 -0.48 -9.92
C PRO A 299 -26.05 0.13 -8.52
N ASP A 300 -25.88 -0.71 -7.48
CA ASP A 300 -25.86 -0.25 -6.09
C ASP A 300 -24.66 0.67 -5.85
N ILE A 301 -23.48 0.27 -6.34
CA ILE A 301 -22.24 1.06 -6.22
C ILE A 301 -22.39 2.42 -6.93
N LEU A 302 -22.93 2.46 -8.15
CA LEU A 302 -23.19 3.71 -8.88
C LEU A 302 -24.16 4.63 -8.14
N ASN A 303 -25.21 4.07 -7.52
CA ASN A 303 -26.17 4.86 -6.78
C ASN A 303 -25.55 5.57 -5.56
N PHE A 304 -24.53 4.98 -4.93
CA PHE A 304 -23.83 5.63 -3.83
C PHE A 304 -23.05 6.87 -4.23
N LEU A 305 -22.57 6.98 -5.48
CA LEU A 305 -21.79 8.16 -5.91
C LEU A 305 -22.60 9.46 -5.81
N LYS A 306 -23.92 9.38 -6.04
CA LYS A 306 -24.84 10.53 -6.06
C LYS A 306 -25.65 10.73 -4.78
N ASP A 307 -25.66 9.75 -3.88
CA ASP A 307 -26.42 9.86 -2.63
C ASP A 307 -25.65 10.73 -1.63
N GLU A 308 -26.05 11.99 -1.51
CA GLU A 308 -25.43 12.95 -0.59
C GLU A 308 -25.53 12.53 0.88
N LYS A 309 -26.46 11.63 1.24
CA LYS A 309 -26.56 11.07 2.61
C LYS A 309 -25.45 10.06 2.90
N VAL A 310 -24.86 9.47 1.86
CA VAL A 310 -23.75 8.55 2.01
C VAL A 310 -22.49 9.34 2.31
N ASP A 311 -21.80 8.90 3.37
CA ASP A 311 -20.52 9.47 3.80
C ASP A 311 -19.55 9.60 2.62
N PHE A 312 -18.88 10.74 2.55
CA PHE A 312 -18.00 11.10 1.46
C PHE A 312 -16.93 10.03 1.19
N SER A 313 -16.35 9.43 2.24
CA SER A 313 -15.29 8.42 2.09
C SER A 313 -15.82 7.13 1.46
N VAL A 314 -17.07 6.76 1.73
CA VAL A 314 -17.76 5.62 1.12
C VAL A 314 -18.04 5.91 -0.35
N ARG A 315 -18.52 7.10 -0.70
CA ARG A 315 -18.74 7.49 -2.11
C ARG A 315 -17.43 7.51 -2.91
N ASN A 316 -16.34 7.98 -2.31
CA ASN A 316 -15.01 8.01 -2.92
C ASN A 316 -14.52 6.59 -3.25
N ARG A 317 -14.58 5.66 -2.28
CA ARG A 317 -14.20 4.26 -2.54
C ARG A 317 -15.17 3.51 -3.44
N ALA A 318 -16.46 3.84 -3.43
CA ALA A 318 -17.42 3.30 -4.39
C ALA A 318 -17.03 3.66 -5.83
N ALA A 319 -16.60 4.90 -6.07
CA ALA A 319 -16.12 5.33 -7.39
C ALA A 319 -14.87 4.56 -7.82
N GLU A 320 -13.90 4.38 -6.92
CA GLU A 320 -12.70 3.58 -7.18
C GLU A 320 -13.03 2.10 -7.44
N ALA A 321 -13.95 1.53 -6.66
CA ALA A 321 -14.40 0.15 -6.84
C ALA A 321 -14.96 -0.07 -8.26
N LEU A 322 -15.68 0.89 -8.84
CA LEU A 322 -16.14 0.80 -10.24
C LEU A 322 -14.99 0.59 -11.23
N GLY A 323 -13.85 1.24 -11.02
CA GLY A 323 -12.66 1.04 -11.85
C GLY A 323 -12.07 -0.36 -11.68
N ASN A 324 -12.01 -0.84 -10.43
CA ASN A 324 -11.44 -2.16 -10.10
C ASN A 324 -12.33 -3.34 -10.54
N LEU A 325 -13.64 -3.10 -10.73
CA LEU A 325 -14.57 -4.11 -11.26
C LEU A 325 -14.27 -4.50 -12.72
N GLY A 326 -13.49 -3.68 -13.45
CA GLY A 326 -13.07 -3.96 -14.81
C GLY A 326 -14.26 -4.19 -15.75
N GLN A 327 -14.24 -5.30 -16.50
CA GLN A 327 -15.27 -5.59 -17.52
C GLN A 327 -16.70 -5.65 -16.97
N ALA A 328 -16.89 -5.93 -15.68
CA ALA A 328 -18.21 -5.95 -15.05
C ALA A 328 -18.92 -4.58 -15.09
N ALA A 329 -18.16 -3.47 -15.08
CA ALA A 329 -18.68 -2.13 -15.13
C ALA A 329 -18.77 -1.55 -16.57
N ALA A 330 -18.41 -2.32 -17.61
CA ALA A 330 -18.35 -1.84 -19.00
C ALA A 330 -19.66 -1.24 -19.50
N ASN A 331 -20.80 -1.86 -19.17
CA ASN A 331 -22.12 -1.38 -19.59
C ASN A 331 -22.55 -0.08 -18.89
N TYR A 332 -21.82 0.34 -17.85
CA TYR A 332 -22.12 1.51 -17.05
C TYR A 332 -21.14 2.66 -17.28
N VAL A 333 -20.22 2.53 -18.25
CA VAL A 333 -19.34 3.65 -18.65
C VAL A 333 -20.14 4.92 -18.99
N PRO A 334 -21.30 4.88 -19.69
CA PRO A 334 -22.12 6.07 -19.89
C PRO A 334 -22.62 6.72 -18.59
N ASP A 335 -22.98 5.91 -17.58
CA ASP A 335 -23.41 6.41 -16.28
C ASP A 335 -22.25 7.07 -15.53
N ILE A 336 -21.06 6.44 -15.57
CA ILE A 336 -19.84 6.99 -14.98
C ILE A 336 -19.52 8.34 -15.64
N LEU A 337 -19.53 8.42 -16.98
CA LEU A 337 -19.35 9.66 -17.74
C LEU A 337 -20.34 10.74 -17.32
N ASN A 338 -21.61 10.40 -17.12
CA ASN A 338 -22.62 11.37 -16.69
C ASN A 338 -22.32 11.98 -15.32
N PHE A 339 -21.66 11.25 -14.40
CA PHE A 339 -21.25 11.81 -13.11
C PHE A 339 -20.17 12.89 -13.21
N LEU A 340 -19.32 12.85 -14.23
CA LEU A 340 -18.22 13.82 -14.38
C LEU A 340 -18.73 15.27 -14.60
N LYS A 341 -19.97 15.44 -15.09
CA LYS A 341 -20.63 16.75 -15.29
C LYS A 341 -21.73 17.05 -14.27
N ASP A 342 -22.02 16.12 -13.36
CA ASP A 342 -23.05 16.37 -12.34
C ASP A 342 -22.47 17.25 -11.23
N GLU A 343 -22.75 18.55 -11.31
CA GLU A 343 -22.27 19.55 -10.36
C GLU A 343 -22.68 19.25 -8.90
N LYS A 344 -23.76 18.48 -8.69
CA LYS A 344 -24.24 18.07 -7.37
C LYS A 344 -23.34 17.01 -6.73
N VAL A 345 -22.70 16.17 -7.53
CA VAL A 345 -21.75 15.17 -7.03
C VAL A 345 -20.49 15.89 -6.54
N ASN A 346 -20.01 15.60 -5.33
CA ASN A 346 -18.79 16.26 -4.85
C ASN A 346 -17.60 16.10 -5.83
N PHE A 347 -16.83 17.16 -6.05
CA PHE A 347 -15.72 17.19 -7.02
C PHE A 347 -14.71 16.05 -6.84
N SER A 348 -14.42 15.64 -5.60
CA SER A 348 -13.48 14.54 -5.33
C SER A 348 -14.07 13.17 -5.69
N VAL A 349 -15.40 13.01 -5.67
CA VAL A 349 -16.06 11.80 -6.18
C VAL A 349 -16.06 11.80 -7.71
N ARG A 350 -16.30 12.96 -8.35
CA ARG A 350 -16.15 13.10 -9.81
C ARG A 350 -14.73 12.80 -10.28
N TYR A 351 -13.74 13.29 -9.53
CA TYR A 351 -12.31 13.00 -9.75
C TYR A 351 -12.03 11.49 -9.77
N ARG A 352 -12.54 10.75 -8.76
CA ARG A 352 -12.38 9.29 -8.69
C ARG A 352 -13.18 8.56 -9.76
N ALA A 353 -14.35 9.06 -10.14
CA ALA A 353 -15.11 8.50 -11.25
C ALA A 353 -14.35 8.63 -12.59
N ALA A 354 -13.64 9.76 -12.80
CA ALA A 354 -12.77 9.93 -13.95
C ALA A 354 -11.57 8.98 -13.92
N GLU A 355 -10.92 8.80 -12.77
CA GLU A 355 -9.86 7.79 -12.60
C GLU A 355 -10.36 6.37 -12.88
N ALA A 356 -11.56 6.04 -12.40
CA ALA A 356 -12.20 4.74 -12.65
C ALA A 356 -12.34 4.45 -14.14
N LEU A 357 -12.69 5.44 -14.99
CA LEU A 357 -12.74 5.27 -16.45
C LEU A 357 -11.40 4.83 -17.04
N GLY A 358 -10.27 5.31 -16.50
CA GLY A 358 -8.94 4.87 -16.90
C GLY A 358 -8.66 3.44 -16.45
N ASN A 359 -9.03 3.10 -15.21
CA ASN A 359 -8.80 1.78 -14.61
C ASN A 359 -9.67 0.68 -15.25
N LEU A 360 -10.82 1.04 -15.83
CA LEU A 360 -11.62 0.13 -16.64
C LEU A 360 -10.89 -0.40 -17.88
N GLY A 361 -9.84 0.28 -18.35
CA GLY A 361 -9.02 -0.15 -19.47
C GLY A 361 -9.86 -0.41 -20.72
N GLN A 362 -9.76 -1.63 -21.28
CA GLN A 362 -10.47 -1.99 -22.51
C GLN A 362 -12.00 -1.85 -22.42
N ALA A 363 -12.58 -1.94 -21.22
CA ALA A 363 -14.03 -1.76 -21.02
C ALA A 363 -14.50 -0.34 -21.36
N ALA A 364 -13.63 0.67 -21.25
CA ALA A 364 -13.91 2.07 -21.59
C ALA A 364 -13.38 2.48 -22.97
N ALA A 365 -12.74 1.58 -23.73
CA ALA A 365 -12.08 1.89 -25.00
C ALA A 365 -13.00 2.54 -26.06
N ASN A 366 -14.27 2.10 -26.13
CA ASN A 366 -15.23 2.65 -27.09
C ASN A 366 -15.69 4.07 -26.74
N TYR A 367 -15.40 4.54 -25.53
CA TYR A 367 -15.81 5.84 -25.00
C TYR A 367 -14.68 6.86 -24.96
N VAL A 368 -13.51 6.55 -25.55
CA VAL A 368 -12.40 7.52 -25.64
C VAL A 368 -12.84 8.87 -26.26
N PRO A 369 -13.68 8.93 -27.32
CA PRO A 369 -14.20 10.21 -27.82
C PRO A 369 -14.96 11.01 -26.76
N ASP A 370 -15.80 10.35 -25.96
CA ASP A 370 -16.59 11.01 -24.92
C ASP A 370 -15.70 11.48 -23.77
N ILE A 371 -14.76 10.65 -23.33
CA ILE A 371 -13.74 11.00 -22.33
C ILE A 371 -12.93 12.21 -22.79
N LEU A 372 -12.53 12.24 -24.07
CA LEU A 372 -11.84 13.39 -24.67
C LEU A 372 -12.69 14.65 -24.71
N ASN A 373 -14.01 14.55 -24.86
CA ASN A 373 -14.90 15.70 -24.79
C ASN A 373 -14.92 16.31 -23.38
N PHE A 374 -14.89 15.48 -22.32
CA PHE A 374 -14.76 15.97 -20.94
C PHE A 374 -13.43 16.70 -20.70
N LEU A 375 -12.34 16.30 -21.36
CA LEU A 375 -11.07 17.04 -21.29
C LEU A 375 -11.20 18.45 -21.88
N LYS A 376 -12.01 18.61 -22.93
CA LYS A 376 -12.20 19.87 -23.67
C LYS A 376 -13.29 20.77 -23.07
N ASP A 377 -14.17 20.25 -22.23
CA ASP A 377 -15.28 21.00 -21.66
C ASP A 377 -14.81 21.90 -20.50
N GLU A 378 -14.76 23.21 -20.74
CA GLU A 378 -14.36 24.22 -19.75
C GLU A 378 -15.31 24.31 -18.54
N LYS A 379 -16.53 23.75 -18.64
CA LYS A 379 -17.46 23.69 -17.51
C LYS A 379 -17.12 22.59 -16.52
N VAL A 380 -16.31 21.61 -16.94
CA VAL A 380 -15.83 20.55 -16.06
C VAL A 380 -14.66 21.10 -15.25
N ASP A 381 -14.67 20.90 -13.93
CA ASP A 381 -13.59 21.40 -13.06
C ASP A 381 -12.22 20.95 -13.56
N SER A 382 -11.24 21.83 -13.46
CA SER A 382 -9.88 21.55 -13.88
C SER A 382 -9.24 20.34 -13.19
N SER A 383 -9.57 20.07 -11.93
CA SER A 383 -9.17 18.84 -11.23
C SER A 383 -9.79 17.56 -11.82
N VAL A 384 -11.03 17.63 -12.31
CA VAL A 384 -11.69 16.49 -12.97
C VAL A 384 -11.11 16.31 -14.38
N ARG A 385 -10.90 17.41 -15.12
CA ARG A 385 -10.23 17.40 -16.44
C ARG A 385 -8.81 16.83 -16.37
N TYR A 386 -8.09 17.13 -15.29
CA TYR A 386 -6.79 16.54 -14.99
C TYR A 386 -6.88 15.00 -14.90
N CYS A 387 -7.85 14.46 -14.14
CA CYS A 387 -8.06 13.02 -14.06
C CYS A 387 -8.52 12.41 -15.39
N VAL A 388 -9.32 13.13 -16.16
CA VAL A 388 -9.72 12.70 -17.50
C VAL A 388 -8.50 12.55 -18.40
N ALA A 389 -7.54 13.48 -18.33
CA ALA A 389 -6.27 13.33 -19.04
C ALA A 389 -5.48 12.10 -18.58
N GLU A 390 -5.40 11.86 -17.26
CA GLU A 390 -4.79 10.64 -16.71
C GLU A 390 -5.48 9.36 -17.20
N ALA A 391 -6.81 9.34 -17.19
CA ALA A 391 -7.61 8.23 -17.70
C ALA A 391 -7.33 7.94 -19.17
N LEU A 392 -7.24 8.97 -20.02
CA LEU A 392 -6.84 8.81 -21.43
C LEU A 392 -5.45 8.18 -21.57
N GLY A 393 -4.50 8.54 -20.69
CA GLY A 393 -3.18 7.92 -20.64
C GLY A 393 -3.24 6.44 -20.21
N ASN A 394 -4.04 6.12 -19.19
CA ASN A 394 -4.21 4.76 -18.68
C ASN A 394 -4.94 3.83 -19.66
N LEU A 395 -5.77 4.38 -20.56
CA LEU A 395 -6.38 3.64 -21.66
C LEU A 395 -5.36 3.22 -22.75
N GLY A 396 -4.14 3.77 -22.74
CA GLY A 396 -3.01 3.31 -23.55
C GLY A 396 -3.35 3.19 -25.03
N GLN A 397 -3.14 1.98 -25.59
CA GLN A 397 -3.43 1.64 -26.97
C GLN A 397 -4.84 2.04 -27.46
N ALA A 398 -5.86 2.02 -26.60
CA ALA A 398 -7.22 2.42 -26.99
C ALA A 398 -7.32 3.91 -27.33
N ALA A 399 -6.48 4.76 -26.71
CA ALA A 399 -6.47 6.21 -26.92
C ALA A 399 -5.47 6.67 -27.99
N VAL A 400 -4.58 5.80 -28.49
CA VAL A 400 -3.55 6.14 -29.51
C VAL A 400 -4.16 6.77 -30.76
N LYS A 401 -5.32 6.29 -31.23
CA LYS A 401 -6.01 6.86 -32.40
C LYS A 401 -6.36 8.35 -32.23
N TYR A 402 -6.52 8.80 -30.99
CA TYR A 402 -6.89 10.17 -30.62
C TYR A 402 -5.69 11.01 -30.16
N ALA A 403 -4.46 10.49 -30.24
CA ALA A 403 -3.25 11.23 -29.91
C ALA A 403 -3.15 12.60 -30.63
N PRO A 404 -3.54 12.75 -31.92
CA PRO A 404 -3.54 14.06 -32.56
C PRO A 404 -4.47 15.07 -31.90
N ASP A 405 -5.66 14.64 -31.43
CA ASP A 405 -6.61 15.51 -30.75
C ASP A 405 -6.14 15.88 -29.34
N ILE A 406 -5.55 14.93 -28.63
CA ILE A 406 -4.94 15.13 -27.30
C ILE A 406 -3.73 16.08 -27.42
N LEU A 407 -2.92 15.95 -28.48
CA LEU A 407 -1.80 16.85 -28.76
C LEU A 407 -2.28 18.26 -29.13
N ASN A 408 -3.34 18.37 -29.93
CA ASN A 408 -3.90 19.66 -30.30
C ASN A 408 -4.44 20.43 -29.09
N PHE A 409 -4.94 19.72 -28.07
CA PHE A 409 -5.38 20.34 -26.82
C PHE A 409 -4.23 21.08 -26.08
N LEU A 410 -2.98 20.60 -26.17
CA LEU A 410 -1.82 21.29 -25.57
C LEU A 410 -1.47 22.64 -26.22
N LYS A 411 -2.10 22.98 -27.35
CA LYS A 411 -1.91 24.27 -28.02
C LYS A 411 -2.82 25.37 -27.46
N ASP A 412 -3.77 25.01 -26.60
CA ASP A 412 -4.71 25.96 -26.02
C ASP A 412 -4.10 26.63 -24.77
N GLU A 413 -3.60 27.86 -24.95
CA GLU A 413 -2.95 28.62 -23.87
C GLU A 413 -3.88 29.02 -22.71
N LYS A 414 -5.20 28.82 -22.86
CA LYS A 414 -6.19 29.17 -21.82
C LYS A 414 -6.42 28.05 -20.80
N VAL A 415 -5.88 26.86 -21.03
CA VAL A 415 -6.06 25.70 -20.15
C VAL A 415 -5.14 25.80 -18.94
N ASP A 416 -5.64 25.37 -17.77
CA ASP A 416 -4.87 25.28 -16.54
C ASP A 416 -3.56 24.48 -16.73
N SER A 417 -2.47 25.01 -16.18
CA SER A 417 -1.13 24.43 -16.32
C SER A 417 -1.02 22.99 -15.79
N SER A 418 -1.81 22.64 -14.76
CA SER A 418 -1.89 21.28 -14.21
C SER A 418 -2.51 20.30 -15.21
N VAL A 419 -3.56 20.70 -15.92
CA VAL A 419 -4.22 19.89 -16.95
C VAL A 419 -3.27 19.71 -18.14
N HIS A 420 -2.59 20.76 -18.58
CA HIS A 420 -1.54 20.67 -19.62
C HIS A 420 -0.43 19.68 -19.25
N TYR A 421 0.12 19.80 -18.04
CA TYR A 421 1.13 18.87 -17.55
C TYR A 421 0.65 17.41 -17.62
N ARG A 422 -0.58 17.15 -17.16
CA ARG A 422 -1.13 15.79 -17.13
C ARG A 422 -1.44 15.25 -18.52
N VAL A 423 -1.91 16.10 -19.44
CA VAL A 423 -2.10 15.73 -20.86
C VAL A 423 -0.77 15.35 -21.52
N ALA A 424 0.30 16.09 -21.24
CA ALA A 424 1.63 15.75 -21.76
C ALA A 424 2.13 14.39 -21.21
N GLN A 425 1.91 14.11 -19.92
CA GLN A 425 2.20 12.80 -19.34
C GLN A 425 1.35 11.68 -19.97
N ALA A 426 0.06 11.92 -20.16
CA ALA A 426 -0.86 10.98 -20.78
C ALA A 426 -0.41 10.57 -22.18
N LEU A 427 0.02 11.54 -23.01
CA LEU A 427 0.61 11.27 -24.33
C LEU A 427 1.85 10.36 -24.25
N GLY A 428 2.70 10.53 -23.22
CA GLY A 428 3.86 9.66 -22.98
C GLY A 428 3.51 8.22 -22.58
N ASN A 429 2.30 8.04 -22.04
CA ASN A 429 1.75 6.75 -21.59
C ASN A 429 0.92 6.03 -22.67
N LEU A 430 0.61 6.69 -23.79
CA LEU A 430 -0.03 6.04 -24.95
C LEU A 430 0.95 5.06 -25.60
N ARG A 431 0.92 3.80 -25.17
CA ARG A 431 1.78 2.71 -25.65
C ARG A 431 1.01 1.42 -25.82
#